data_AF-A0A953PX42-F1
#
_entry.id   AF-A0A953PX42-F1
#
_cell.length_a   1.000
_cell.length_b   1.000
_cell.length_c   1.000
_cell.angle_alpha   90.00
_cell.angle_beta   90.00
_cell.angle_gamma   90.00
#
_symmetry.space_group_name_H-M   'P 1'
#
loop_
_entity.id
_entity.type
_entity.pdbx_description
1 polymer ?
#
loop_
_entity_poly.entity_id
_entity_poly.type
_entity_poly.pdbx_seq_one_letter_code
_entity_poly.pdbx_strand_id
1 'polypeptide(L)'
;MPATVHSAPILTPLGILLAILFALLMAGLLLWMFRVPAPLPQAVAHARRSVSGIRRILVPTRGAEHDERAVELACRLGQEQKSQIILAYVLEIPLTLSLGTPLPEEEQKAGQAMKRSVEIVKVHNLPAAPRIVRDRDAGRGLLRAARDLDVDLVVIGMDPARSRFADPLGRTTETLLRQANFEVIVDKHPLGQAA
;
A
#
# COMPACT_ATOMS: atom_id res chain seq x y z
N MET A 1 11.44 -11.68 -79.63
CA MET A 1 11.54 -10.26 -79.19
C MET A 1 10.15 -9.76 -78.84
N PRO A 2 9.79 -9.58 -77.55
CA PRO A 2 8.61 -8.80 -77.18
C PRO A 2 9.03 -7.34 -76.95
N ALA A 3 8.35 -6.40 -77.61
CA ALA A 3 8.50 -4.97 -77.40
C ALA A 3 7.78 -4.58 -76.09
N THR A 4 8.55 -4.11 -75.10
CA THR A 4 8.04 -3.60 -73.84
C THR A 4 7.43 -2.21 -74.05
N VAL A 5 6.10 -2.10 -74.03
CA VAL A 5 5.41 -0.80 -74.01
C VAL A 5 5.58 -0.21 -72.61
N HIS A 6 6.41 0.81 -72.48
CA HIS A 6 6.50 1.63 -71.28
C HIS A 6 5.32 2.60 -71.26
N SER A 7 4.26 2.21 -70.55
CA SER A 7 3.14 3.11 -70.22
C SER A 7 3.63 4.16 -69.23
N ALA A 8 3.90 5.39 -69.70
CA ALA A 8 4.18 6.51 -68.82
C ALA A 8 2.94 6.77 -67.93
N PRO A 9 3.09 6.84 -66.60
CA PRO A 9 1.96 7.05 -65.71
C PRO A 9 1.36 8.44 -65.98
N ILE A 10 0.12 8.46 -66.47
CA ILE A 10 -0.64 9.69 -66.70
C ILE A 10 -1.14 10.16 -65.33
N LEU A 11 -0.45 11.11 -64.72
CA LEU A 11 -0.88 11.71 -63.45
C LEU A 11 -2.15 12.53 -63.69
N THR A 12 -3.31 12.01 -63.26
CA THR A 12 -4.57 12.75 -63.33
C THR A 12 -4.64 13.75 -62.17
N PRO A 13 -5.15 14.97 -62.40
CA PRO A 13 -5.27 15.99 -61.35
C PRO A 13 -6.14 15.53 -60.17
N LEU A 14 -7.10 14.64 -60.44
CA LEU A 14 -7.95 14.00 -59.44
C LEU A 14 -7.16 13.08 -58.49
N GLY A 15 -6.19 12.32 -59.02
CA GLY A 15 -5.34 11.44 -58.20
C GLY A 15 -4.44 12.22 -57.24
N ILE A 16 -3.93 13.37 -57.67
CA ILE A 16 -3.15 14.28 -56.84
C ILE A 16 -3.99 14.81 -55.68
N LEU A 17 -5.23 15.22 -55.95
CA LEU A 17 -6.14 15.75 -54.92
C LEU A 17 -6.50 14.69 -53.87
N LEU A 18 -6.76 13.45 -54.29
CA LEU A 18 -7.02 12.33 -53.38
C LEU A 18 -5.79 12.00 -52.52
N ALA A 19 -4.60 12.00 -53.11
CA ALA A 19 -3.35 11.75 -52.39
C ALA A 19 -3.07 12.83 -51.33
N ILE A 20 -3.32 14.10 -51.65
CA ILE A 20 -3.18 15.20 -50.69
C ILE A 20 -4.19 15.06 -49.55
N LEU A 21 -5.46 14.75 -49.86
CA LEU A 21 -6.49 14.55 -48.84
C LEU A 21 -6.14 13.39 -47.91
N PHE A 22 -5.69 12.26 -48.47
CA PHE A 22 -5.26 11.10 -47.71
C PHE A 22 -4.05 11.42 -46.82
N ALA A 23 -3.06 12.13 -47.36
CA ALA A 23 -1.88 12.55 -46.60
C ALA A 23 -2.24 13.49 -45.44
N LEU A 24 -3.18 14.42 -45.65
CA LEU A 24 -3.66 15.32 -44.60
C LEU A 24 -4.43 14.58 -43.50
N LEU A 25 -5.29 13.63 -43.87
CA LEU A 25 -6.00 12.78 -42.91
C LEU A 25 -5.04 11.88 -42.11
N MET A 26 -4.08 11.27 -42.80
CA MET A 26 -3.06 10.43 -42.17
C MET A 26 -2.18 11.25 -41.22
N ALA A 27 -1.74 12.44 -41.63
CA ALA A 27 -0.99 13.36 -40.79
C ALA A 27 -1.81 13.84 -39.57
N GLY A 28 -3.10 14.14 -39.76
CA GLY A 28 -4.00 14.51 -38.68
C GLY A 28 -4.14 13.40 -37.63
N LEU A 29 -4.33 12.15 -38.07
CA LEU A 29 -4.40 10.99 -37.19
C LEU A 29 -3.08 10.73 -36.45
N LEU A 30 -1.95 10.85 -37.16
CA LEU A 30 -0.63 10.67 -36.55
C LEU A 30 -0.34 11.76 -35.50
N LEU A 31 -0.67 13.02 -35.80
CA LEU A 31 -0.50 14.13 -34.85
C LEU A 31 -1.46 14.02 -33.66
N TRP A 32 -2.66 13.49 -33.86
CA TRP A 32 -3.59 13.20 -32.77
C TRP A 32 -3.07 12.07 -31.87
N MET A 33 -2.52 11.01 -32.45
CA MET A 33 -1.94 9.88 -31.71
C MET A 33 -0.62 10.24 -31.00
N PHE A 34 0.17 11.18 -31.56
CA PHE A 34 1.46 11.61 -31.00
C PHE A 34 1.35 12.79 -30.02
N ARG A 35 0.13 13.23 -29.67
CA ARG A 35 -0.09 14.12 -28.51
C ARG A 35 0.14 13.33 -27.22
N VAL A 36 1.41 13.18 -26.86
CA VAL A 36 1.83 12.61 -25.58
C VAL A 36 1.23 13.50 -24.46
N PRO A 37 0.51 12.94 -23.49
CA PRO A 37 0.06 13.70 -22.32
C PRO A 37 1.28 14.31 -21.63
N ALA A 38 1.16 15.57 -21.19
CA ALA A 38 2.30 16.35 -20.69
C ALA A 38 3.14 15.54 -19.68
N PRO A 39 4.48 15.52 -19.81
CA PRO A 39 5.34 14.80 -18.88
C PRO A 39 5.10 15.33 -17.48
N LEU A 40 4.71 14.45 -16.55
CA LEU A 40 4.54 14.81 -15.15
C LEU A 40 5.86 15.43 -14.64
N PRO A 41 5.83 16.56 -13.93
CA PRO A 41 7.03 17.14 -13.32
C PRO A 41 7.78 16.06 -12.53
N GLN A 42 9.11 16.01 -12.66
CA GLN A 42 9.92 14.96 -12.06
C GLN A 42 9.65 14.80 -10.55
N ALA A 43 9.40 15.92 -9.84
CA ALA A 43 9.00 15.91 -8.43
C ALA A 43 7.73 15.08 -8.14
N VAL A 44 6.72 15.17 -9.02
CA VAL A 44 5.47 14.40 -8.89
C VAL A 44 5.71 12.92 -9.22
N ALA A 45 6.57 12.62 -10.19
CA ALA A 45 6.95 11.24 -10.50
C ALA A 45 7.73 10.57 -9.35
N HIS A 46 8.59 11.30 -8.64
CA HIS A 46 9.31 10.79 -7.47
C HIS A 46 8.37 10.51 -6.29
N ALA A 47 7.46 11.43 -5.97
CA ALA A 47 6.47 11.22 -4.92
C ALA A 47 5.54 10.03 -5.23
N ARG A 48 5.17 9.85 -6.50
CA ARG A 48 4.38 8.67 -6.91
C ARG A 48 5.18 7.37 -6.80
N ARG A 49 6.48 7.37 -7.12
CA ARG A 49 7.34 6.19 -7.05
C ARG A 49 7.66 5.74 -5.63
N SER A 50 7.80 6.66 -4.68
CA SER A 50 8.05 6.30 -3.28
C SER A 50 6.85 5.55 -2.68
N VAL A 51 5.63 5.96 -3.03
CA VAL A 51 4.39 5.29 -2.60
C VAL A 51 4.11 4.00 -3.38
N SER A 52 4.55 3.90 -4.64
CA SER A 52 4.36 2.69 -5.46
C SER A 52 5.31 1.52 -5.13
N GLY A 53 6.17 1.68 -4.12
CA GLY A 53 7.17 0.69 -3.70
C GLY A 53 6.85 -0.08 -2.42
N ILE A 54 5.70 0.19 -1.79
CA ILE A 54 5.26 -0.41 -0.53
C ILE A 54 4.82 -1.87 -0.75
N ARG A 55 5.68 -2.83 -0.40
CA ARG A 55 5.44 -4.27 -0.58
C ARG A 55 5.01 -4.96 0.71
N ARG A 56 5.47 -4.48 1.86
CA ARG A 56 5.18 -5.06 3.17
C ARG A 56 4.64 -3.98 4.10
N ILE A 57 3.37 -4.13 4.49
CA ILE A 57 2.70 -3.22 5.40
C ILE A 57 2.45 -3.96 6.71
N LEU A 58 2.96 -3.45 7.81
CA LEU A 58 2.73 -4.02 9.14
C LEU A 58 1.65 -3.23 9.87
N VAL A 59 0.70 -3.96 10.46
CA VAL A 59 -0.39 -3.40 11.25
C VAL A 59 -0.37 -4.05 12.63
N PRO A 60 -0.06 -3.29 13.69
CA PRO A 60 -0.25 -3.77 15.06
C PRO A 60 -1.74 -3.99 15.31
N THR A 61 -2.12 -5.14 15.86
CA THR A 61 -3.51 -5.45 16.18
C THR A 61 -3.62 -6.12 17.55
N ARG A 62 -4.56 -5.64 18.36
CA ARG A 62 -5.04 -6.28 19.59
C ARG A 62 -6.51 -6.68 19.49
N GLY A 63 -7.10 -6.61 18.29
CA GLY A 63 -8.49 -6.99 18.04
C GLY A 63 -9.49 -5.91 18.45
N ALA A 64 -9.06 -4.66 18.60
CA ALA A 64 -9.96 -3.53 18.81
C ALA A 64 -10.46 -2.96 17.48
N GLU A 65 -11.60 -2.25 17.49
CA GLU A 65 -12.19 -1.70 16.26
C GLU A 65 -11.26 -0.69 15.54
N HIS A 66 -10.46 0.07 16.28
CA HIS A 66 -9.49 0.99 15.68
C HIS A 66 -8.34 0.24 14.99
N ASP A 67 -7.97 -0.95 15.47
CA ASP A 67 -7.00 -1.81 14.79
C ASP A 67 -7.59 -2.37 13.49
N GLU A 68 -8.85 -2.81 13.53
CA GLU A 68 -9.57 -3.32 12.35
C GLU A 68 -9.67 -2.24 11.25
N ARG A 69 -9.93 -0.98 11.63
CA ARG A 69 -9.89 0.16 10.69
C ARG A 69 -8.49 0.41 10.13
N ALA A 70 -7.45 0.32 10.95
CA ALA A 70 -6.07 0.45 10.48
C ALA A 70 -5.71 -0.67 9.48
N VAL A 71 -6.22 -1.89 9.70
CA VAL A 71 -6.09 -3.00 8.74
C VAL A 71 -6.80 -2.69 7.43
N GLU A 72 -8.03 -2.17 7.48
CA GLU A 72 -8.77 -1.74 6.28
C GLU A 72 -8.00 -0.66 5.50
N LEU A 73 -7.45 0.34 6.19
CA LEU A 73 -6.61 1.36 5.57
C LEU A 73 -5.35 0.76 4.93
N ALA A 74 -4.66 -0.15 5.64
CA ALA A 74 -3.48 -0.83 5.12
C ALA A 74 -3.78 -1.64 3.86
N CYS A 75 -4.92 -2.34 3.82
CA CYS A 75 -5.38 -3.04 2.62
C CYS A 75 -5.58 -2.09 1.44
N ARG A 76 -6.25 -0.96 1.67
CA ARG A 76 -6.49 0.05 0.62
C ARG A 76 -5.17 0.64 0.08
N LEU A 77 -4.19 0.88 0.96
CA LEU A 77 -2.87 1.36 0.57
C LEU A 77 -2.07 0.30 -0.22
N GLY A 78 -2.16 -0.97 0.18
CA GLY A 78 -1.45 -2.08 -0.45
C GLY A 78 -2.10 -2.66 -1.71
N GLN A 79 -3.30 -2.21 -2.07
CA GLN A 79 -4.12 -2.87 -3.08
C GLN A 79 -3.49 -2.83 -4.49
N GLU A 80 -2.94 -1.69 -4.88
CA GLU A 80 -2.32 -1.51 -6.21
C GLU A 80 -1.12 -2.43 -6.40
N GLN A 81 -0.34 -2.66 -5.35
CA GLN A 81 0.93 -3.37 -5.39
C GLN A 81 0.82 -4.82 -4.93
N LYS A 82 -0.38 -5.26 -4.53
CA LYS A 82 -0.63 -6.57 -3.91
C LYS A 82 0.28 -6.82 -2.71
N SER A 83 0.44 -5.79 -1.88
CA SER A 83 1.33 -5.79 -0.72
C SER A 83 0.92 -6.87 0.29
N GLN A 84 1.90 -7.49 0.92
CA GLN A 84 1.68 -8.39 2.05
C GLN A 84 1.32 -7.57 3.29
N ILE A 85 0.18 -7.89 3.92
CA ILE A 85 -0.25 -7.28 5.17
C ILE A 85 0.18 -8.17 6.33
N ILE A 86 1.15 -7.68 7.09
CA ILE A 86 1.69 -8.33 8.28
C ILE A 86 0.87 -7.84 9.47
N LEU A 87 0.09 -8.74 10.05
CA LEU A 87 -0.66 -8.44 11.26
C LEU A 87 0.25 -8.79 12.44
N ALA A 88 0.54 -7.84 13.32
CA ALA A 88 1.46 -8.04 14.43
C ALA A 88 0.74 -7.92 15.77
N TYR A 89 0.80 -8.97 16.59
CA TYR A 89 0.35 -8.92 17.98
C TYR A 89 1.58 -9.03 18.88
N VAL A 90 1.84 -8.00 19.70
CA VAL A 90 2.93 -8.09 20.69
C VAL A 90 2.41 -8.63 22.01
N LEU A 91 2.91 -9.80 22.37
CA LEU A 91 2.69 -10.45 23.66
C LEU A 91 3.78 -9.99 24.62
N GLU A 92 3.39 -9.17 25.61
CA GLU A 92 4.30 -8.60 26.60
C GLU A 92 4.60 -9.61 27.71
N ILE A 93 5.85 -10.04 27.81
CA ILE A 93 6.32 -11.03 28.78
C ILE A 93 6.83 -10.32 30.04
N PRO A 94 6.30 -10.65 31.24
CA PRO A 94 6.83 -10.14 32.50
C PRO A 94 8.31 -10.49 32.70
N LEU A 95 9.05 -9.61 33.39
CA LEU A 95 10.47 -9.83 33.73
C LEU A 95 10.72 -11.08 34.59
N THR A 96 9.70 -11.53 35.32
CA THR A 96 9.73 -12.75 36.14
C THR A 96 9.70 -14.04 35.31
N LEU A 97 9.35 -13.97 34.04
CA LEU A 97 9.28 -15.09 33.11
C LEU A 97 10.36 -14.99 32.04
N SER A 98 10.73 -16.15 31.48
CA SER A 98 11.62 -16.19 30.31
C SER A 98 10.85 -15.80 29.05
N LEU A 99 11.49 -15.16 28.07
CA LEU A 99 10.84 -14.74 26.82
C LEU A 99 10.21 -15.91 26.03
N GLY A 100 10.76 -17.12 26.19
CA GLY A 100 10.26 -18.34 25.56
C GLY A 100 9.26 -19.13 26.41
N THR A 101 8.85 -18.61 27.58
CA THR A 101 7.86 -19.29 28.43
C THR A 101 6.53 -19.40 27.67
N PRO A 102 5.97 -20.61 27.51
CA PRO A 102 4.65 -20.78 26.90
C PRO A 102 3.56 -20.09 27.73
N LEU A 103 2.71 -19.31 27.07
CA LEU A 103 1.60 -18.60 27.69
C LEU A 103 0.31 -18.92 26.91
N PRO A 104 -0.24 -20.13 27.07
CA PRO A 104 -1.29 -20.64 26.18
C PRO A 104 -2.55 -19.77 26.16
N GLU A 105 -2.96 -19.20 27.29
CA GLU A 105 -4.12 -18.30 27.36
C GLU A 105 -3.89 -16.99 26.60
N GLU A 106 -2.70 -16.38 26.76
CA GLU A 106 -2.34 -15.14 26.06
C GLU A 106 -2.12 -15.37 24.56
N GLU A 107 -1.54 -16.51 24.19
CA GLU A 107 -1.40 -16.93 22.80
C GLU A 107 -2.76 -17.18 22.14
N GLN A 108 -3.71 -17.77 22.88
CA GLN A 108 -5.07 -17.96 22.40
C GLN A 108 -5.79 -16.61 22.21
N LYS A 109 -5.65 -15.66 23.16
CA LYS A 109 -6.18 -14.30 23.02
C LYS A 109 -5.60 -13.59 21.79
N ALA A 110 -4.28 -13.70 21.58
CA ALA A 110 -3.62 -13.15 20.39
C ALA A 110 -4.19 -13.76 19.10
N GLY A 111 -4.35 -15.08 19.05
CA GLY A 111 -4.95 -15.76 17.90
C GLY A 111 -6.39 -15.31 17.62
N GLN A 112 -7.20 -15.13 18.67
CA GLN A 112 -8.57 -14.63 18.55
C GLN A 112 -8.62 -13.18 18.04
N ALA A 113 -7.78 -12.32 18.61
CA ALA A 113 -7.67 -10.91 18.21
C ALA A 113 -7.31 -10.75 16.73
N MET A 114 -6.41 -11.60 16.22
CA MET A 114 -5.95 -11.54 14.84
C MET A 114 -6.94 -12.12 13.83
N LYS A 115 -7.90 -12.95 14.27
CA LYS A 115 -8.80 -13.69 13.36
C LYS A 115 -9.57 -12.75 12.43
N ARG A 116 -10.21 -11.71 12.99
CA ARG A 116 -10.98 -10.72 12.23
C ARG A 116 -10.09 -9.92 11.29
N SER A 117 -8.92 -9.48 11.76
CA SER A 117 -7.95 -8.77 10.92
C SER A 117 -7.50 -9.61 9.72
N VAL A 118 -7.27 -10.92 9.90
CA VAL A 118 -6.94 -11.83 8.79
C VAL A 118 -8.10 -11.94 7.80
N GLU A 119 -9.34 -12.03 8.29
CA GLU A 119 -10.54 -12.08 7.45
C GLU A 119 -10.69 -10.79 6.61
N ILE A 120 -10.48 -9.62 7.21
CA ILE A 120 -10.49 -8.33 6.49
C ILE A 120 -9.46 -8.35 5.35
N VAL A 121 -8.21 -8.72 5.62
CA VAL A 121 -7.16 -8.77 4.58
C VAL A 121 -7.53 -9.73 3.44
N LYS A 122 -8.14 -10.88 3.77
CA LYS A 122 -8.60 -11.86 2.77
C LYS A 122 -9.71 -11.32 1.87
N VAL A 123 -10.64 -10.53 2.40
CA VAL A 123 -11.71 -9.88 1.61
C VAL A 123 -11.12 -8.98 0.52
N HIS A 124 -9.99 -8.32 0.80
CA HIS A 124 -9.28 -7.48 -0.18
C HIS A 124 -8.43 -8.28 -1.19
N ASN A 125 -8.39 -9.61 -1.07
CA ASN A 125 -7.53 -10.51 -1.87
C ASN A 125 -6.04 -10.14 -1.78
N LEU A 126 -5.58 -9.88 -0.55
CA LEU A 126 -4.17 -9.59 -0.23
C LEU A 126 -3.54 -10.71 0.63
N PRO A 127 -2.21 -10.90 0.59
CA PRO A 127 -1.53 -11.86 1.44
C PRO A 127 -1.54 -11.42 2.91
N ALA A 128 -2.25 -12.17 3.76
CA ALA A 128 -2.24 -11.96 5.21
C ALA A 128 -1.13 -12.77 5.89
N ALA A 129 -0.31 -12.13 6.72
CA ALA A 129 0.76 -12.77 7.49
C ALA A 129 0.63 -12.44 8.98
N PRO A 130 -0.13 -13.23 9.76
CA PRO A 130 -0.21 -13.04 11.21
C PRO A 130 1.10 -13.42 11.90
N ARG A 131 1.57 -12.56 12.80
CA ARG A 131 2.80 -12.72 13.59
C ARG A 131 2.56 -12.36 15.06
N ILE A 132 2.80 -13.33 15.93
CA ILE A 132 2.88 -13.09 17.38
C ILE A 132 4.34 -12.77 17.71
N VAL A 133 4.57 -11.57 18.23
CA VAL A 133 5.88 -11.08 18.63
C VAL A 133 5.95 -11.14 20.15
N ARG A 134 6.94 -11.83 20.70
CA ARG A 134 7.18 -11.84 22.16
C ARG A 134 8.23 -10.81 22.51
N ASP A 135 7.88 -9.85 23.35
CA ASP A 135 8.80 -8.82 23.86
C ASP A 135 8.40 -8.40 25.28
N ARG A 136 9.17 -7.53 25.93
CA ARG A 136 8.82 -6.95 27.23
C ARG A 136 8.13 -5.59 27.10
N ASP A 137 8.18 -5.01 25.90
CA ASP A 137 7.59 -3.72 25.57
C ASP A 137 7.05 -3.78 24.15
N ALA A 138 5.80 -3.38 23.97
CA ALA A 138 5.12 -3.42 22.68
C ALA A 138 5.79 -2.54 21.62
N GLY A 139 6.26 -1.34 22.00
CA GLY A 139 6.94 -0.43 21.06
C GLY A 139 8.24 -1.02 20.52
N ARG A 140 9.09 -1.51 21.42
CA ARG A 140 10.34 -2.20 21.08
C ARG A 140 10.09 -3.48 20.29
N GLY A 141 9.10 -4.27 20.69
CA GLY A 141 8.70 -5.48 19.99
C GLY A 141 8.30 -5.21 18.54
N LEU A 142 7.48 -4.18 18.32
CA LEU A 142 7.08 -3.75 16.97
C LEU A 142 8.25 -3.19 16.17
N LEU A 143 9.10 -2.33 16.74
CA LEU A 143 10.29 -1.81 16.05
C LEU A 143 11.22 -2.93 15.59
N ARG A 144 11.45 -3.94 16.45
CA ARG A 144 12.25 -5.10 16.11
C ARG A 144 11.57 -5.93 15.02
N ALA A 145 10.29 -6.26 15.17
CA ALA A 145 9.58 -7.04 14.16
C ALA A 145 9.50 -6.33 12.80
N ALA A 146 9.28 -5.03 12.80
CA ALA A 146 9.30 -4.20 11.59
C ALA A 146 10.66 -4.26 10.87
N ARG A 147 11.75 -4.22 11.62
CA ARG A 147 13.11 -4.36 11.07
C ARG A 147 13.37 -5.77 10.57
N ASP A 148 13.08 -6.79 11.37
CA ASP A 148 13.36 -8.20 11.04
C ASP A 148 12.55 -8.69 9.83
N LEU A 149 11.41 -8.04 9.55
CA LEU A 149 10.53 -8.37 8.44
C LEU A 149 10.68 -7.42 7.24
N ASP A 150 11.65 -6.48 7.28
CA ASP A 150 11.87 -5.44 6.27
C ASP A 150 10.56 -4.76 5.83
N VAL A 151 9.83 -4.20 6.79
CA VAL A 151 8.55 -3.53 6.49
C VAL A 151 8.79 -2.14 5.91
N ASP A 152 8.01 -1.79 4.89
CA ASP A 152 8.12 -0.49 4.22
C ASP A 152 7.28 0.56 4.96
N LEU A 153 6.13 0.13 5.48
CA LEU A 153 5.12 0.97 6.11
C LEU A 153 4.53 0.28 7.35
N VAL A 154 4.36 1.03 8.43
CA VAL A 154 3.55 0.63 9.59
C VAL A 154 2.30 1.50 9.67
N VAL A 155 1.12 0.88 9.72
CA VAL A 155 -0.16 1.57 9.92
C VAL A 155 -0.67 1.27 11.32
N ILE A 156 -0.95 2.30 12.11
CA ILE A 156 -1.37 2.17 13.51
C ILE A 156 -2.72 2.84 13.69
N GLY A 157 -3.70 2.12 14.24
CA GLY A 157 -4.97 2.69 14.66
C GLY A 157 -4.80 3.52 15.93
N MET A 158 -5.29 4.75 15.93
CA MET A 158 -5.37 5.55 17.16
C MET A 158 -6.64 5.20 17.92
N ASP A 159 -6.50 4.83 19.19
CA ASP A 159 -7.65 4.65 20.08
C ASP A 159 -8.42 5.98 20.22
N PRO A 160 -9.65 6.07 19.71
CA PRO A 160 -10.40 7.30 19.74
C PRO A 160 -10.79 7.72 21.17
N ALA A 161 -10.84 6.79 22.13
CA ALA A 161 -11.04 7.11 23.54
C ALA A 161 -9.85 7.88 24.11
N ARG A 162 -8.62 7.59 23.64
CA ARG A 162 -7.39 8.29 24.07
C ARG A 162 -7.29 9.72 23.54
N SER A 163 -8.01 10.04 22.47
CA SER A 163 -7.94 11.36 21.83
C SER A 163 -8.27 12.55 22.73
N ARG A 164 -8.93 12.34 23.88
CA ARG A 164 -9.30 13.40 24.84
C ARG A 164 -8.30 13.56 25.99
N PHE A 165 -7.31 12.68 26.09
CA PHE A 165 -6.30 12.70 27.14
C PHE A 165 -5.07 13.50 26.70
N ALA A 166 -4.20 13.84 27.68
CA ALA A 166 -2.96 14.56 27.43
C ALA A 166 -1.97 13.78 26.54
N ASP A 167 -2.04 12.44 26.54
CA ASP A 167 -1.29 11.55 25.66
C ASP A 167 -2.27 10.75 24.76
N PRO A 168 -2.64 11.31 23.60
CA PRO A 168 -3.58 10.67 22.68
C PRO A 168 -2.95 9.55 21.84
N LEU A 169 -1.63 9.50 21.72
CA LEU A 169 -0.91 8.53 20.89
C LEU A 169 -0.62 7.23 21.65
N GLY A 170 -0.37 7.36 22.96
CA GLY A 170 0.04 6.25 23.80
C GLY A 170 1.49 5.83 23.55
N ARG A 171 2.06 5.16 24.54
CA ARG A 171 3.50 4.80 24.59
C ARG A 171 4.00 4.05 23.36
N THR A 172 3.24 3.07 22.85
CA THR A 172 3.65 2.26 21.69
C THR A 172 3.81 3.12 20.43
N THR A 173 2.80 3.92 20.12
CA THR A 173 2.81 4.82 18.96
C THR A 173 3.90 5.86 19.08
N GLU A 174 4.05 6.48 20.25
CA GLU A 174 5.13 7.44 20.49
C GLU A 174 6.51 6.82 20.32
N THR A 175 6.71 5.58 20.80
CA THR A 175 7.98 4.87 20.66
C THR A 175 8.32 4.63 19.19
N LEU A 176 7.32 4.21 18.40
CA LEU A 176 7.47 4.02 16.96
C LEU A 176 7.79 5.34 16.26
N LEU A 177 7.02 6.40 16.50
CA LEU A 177 7.26 7.70 15.86
C LEU A 177 8.63 8.31 16.20
N ARG A 178 9.16 8.05 17.40
CA ARG A 178 10.48 8.55 17.81
C ARG A 178 11.65 7.77 17.21
N GLN A 179 11.49 6.48 16.92
CA GLN A 179 12.60 5.57 16.64
C GLN A 179 12.49 4.83 15.29
N ALA A 180 11.37 4.94 14.58
CA ALA A 180 11.17 4.25 13.32
C ALA A 180 12.10 4.79 12.23
N ASN A 181 12.71 3.86 11.48
CA ASN A 181 13.44 4.14 10.24
C ASN A 181 12.60 3.76 8.99
N PHE A 182 11.31 3.54 9.19
CA PHE A 182 10.33 3.16 8.18
C PHE A 182 9.16 4.13 8.22
N GLU A 183 8.32 4.14 7.19
CA GLU A 183 7.15 5.02 7.15
C GLU A 183 6.14 4.59 8.23
N VAL A 184 5.56 5.57 8.93
CA VAL A 184 4.52 5.32 9.94
C VAL A 184 3.32 6.20 9.62
N ILE A 185 2.16 5.55 9.42
CA ILE A 185 0.87 6.20 9.30
C ILE A 185 0.07 5.95 10.56
N VAL A 186 -0.43 7.02 11.17
CA VAL A 186 -1.34 6.95 12.30
C VAL A 186 -2.76 7.23 11.80
N ASP A 187 -3.60 6.21 11.82
CA ASP A 187 -5.01 6.30 11.45
C ASP A 187 -5.83 6.77 12.65
N LYS A 188 -6.14 8.07 12.66
CA LYS A 188 -7.06 8.66 13.61
C LYS A 188 -8.43 8.78 12.98
N HIS A 189 -9.40 8.04 13.51
CA HIS A 189 -10.80 8.24 13.18
C HIS A 189 -11.49 9.10 14.25
N PRO A 190 -12.52 9.91 13.89
CA PRO A 190 -13.43 10.46 14.88
C PRO A 190 -14.07 9.35 15.73
N LEU A 191 -14.52 9.71 16.94
CA LEU A 191 -15.41 8.86 17.73
C LEU A 191 -16.74 8.75 16.95
N GLY A 192 -16.83 7.82 16.01
CA GLY A 192 -18.07 7.49 15.32
C GLY A 192 -18.96 6.69 16.25
N GLN A 193 -20.20 7.14 16.44
CA GLN A 193 -21.26 6.35 17.07
C GLN A 193 -21.29 4.99 16.36
N ALA A 194 -21.22 3.91 17.13
CA ALA A 194 -21.41 2.55 16.63
C ALA A 194 -22.65 2.54 15.72
N ALA A 195 -22.47 2.05 14.49
CA ALA A 195 -23.59 1.76 13.61
C ALA A 195 -24.43 0.62 14.19
#